data_AF-A0A1H2P668-F1
#
_entry.id   AF-A0A1H2P668-F1
#
_cell.length_a   1.000
_cell.length_b   1.000
_cell.length_c   1.000
_cell.angle_alpha   90.00
_cell.angle_beta   90.00
_cell.angle_gamma   90.00
#
_symmetry.space_group_name_H-M   'P 1'
#
loop_
_entity.id
_entity.type
_entity.pdbx_description
1 polymer ?
#
loop_
_entity_poly.entity_id
_entity_poly.type
_entity_poly.pdbx_seq_one_letter_code
_entity_poly.pdbx_strand_id
1 'polypeptide(L)'
;MTTYNWDLIERLLHEVQNSAGHSFTPRPYAEQHAAQKAAEGEPIGNLDHLKAVADEYEKLLLQRGYIEPRPQEEGGTGTNYVLTQRGSSLLSLLDSSIPGNDHPRQVLDEQADALDESTFDKVASEAKIA
;
A
#
# COMPACT_ATOMS: atom_id res chain seq x y z
N MET A 1 -1.60 18.29 4.72
CA MET A 1 -1.51 16.87 5.08
C MET A 1 -2.16 16.12 3.95
N THR A 2 -1.40 15.24 3.29
CA THR A 2 -1.94 14.34 2.29
C THR A 2 -2.45 13.11 3.03
N THR A 3 -3.77 12.95 3.14
CA THR A 3 -4.35 11.75 3.75
C THR A 3 -4.37 10.65 2.71
N TYR A 4 -3.66 9.56 2.97
CA TYR A 4 -3.63 8.40 2.11
C TYR A 4 -4.74 7.41 2.49
N ASN A 5 -5.23 6.67 1.50
CA ASN A 5 -6.12 5.55 1.76
C ASN A 5 -5.26 4.32 2.14
N TRP A 6 -4.93 4.22 3.43
CA TRP A 6 -4.06 3.18 3.96
C TRP A 6 -4.56 1.76 3.70
N ASP A 7 -5.87 1.52 3.80
CA ASP A 7 -6.43 0.20 3.52
C ASP A 7 -6.20 -0.21 2.05
N LEU A 8 -6.35 0.74 1.11
CA LEU A 8 -6.10 0.47 -0.30
C LEU A 8 -4.61 0.24 -0.56
N ILE A 9 -3.73 1.04 0.06
CA ILE A 9 -2.27 0.85 -0.07
C ILE A 9 -1.84 -0.51 0.49
N GLU A 10 -2.31 -0.86 1.68
CA GLU A 10 -2.08 -2.16 2.32
C GLU A 10 -2.50 -3.31 1.40
N ARG A 11 -3.72 -3.23 0.85
CA ARG A 11 -4.22 -4.21 -0.12
C ARG A 11 -3.28 -4.33 -1.33
N LEU A 12 -2.88 -3.21 -1.94
CA LEU A 12 -1.99 -3.22 -3.09
C LEU A 12 -0.62 -3.82 -2.75
N LEU A 13 -0.06 -3.52 -1.58
CA LEU A 13 1.23 -4.07 -1.14
C LEU A 13 1.16 -5.59 -0.91
N HIS A 14 0.07 -6.09 -0.32
CA HIS A 14 -0.17 -7.53 -0.23
C HIS A 14 -0.25 -8.19 -1.61
N GLU A 15 -0.96 -7.58 -2.56
CA GLU A 15 -1.06 -8.10 -3.91
C GLU A 15 0.29 -8.06 -4.64
N VAL A 16 1.11 -7.02 -4.44
CA VAL A 16 2.49 -6.96 -4.96
C VAL A 16 3.31 -8.13 -4.42
N GLN A 17 3.24 -8.38 -3.10
CA GLN A 17 3.95 -9.49 -2.46
C GLN A 17 3.57 -10.84 -3.07
N ASN A 18 2.29 -11.03 -3.41
CA ASN A 18 1.75 -12.28 -3.94
C ASN A 18 1.71 -12.35 -5.48
N SER A 19 2.16 -11.32 -6.19
CA SER A 19 2.03 -11.20 -7.66
C SER A 19 2.97 -12.09 -8.50
N ALA A 20 3.62 -13.09 -7.90
CA ALA A 20 4.55 -13.95 -8.62
C ALA A 20 3.82 -14.77 -9.70
N GLY A 21 4.29 -14.67 -10.95
CA GLY A 21 3.72 -15.43 -12.08
C GLY A 21 2.44 -14.86 -12.69
N HIS A 22 1.93 -13.71 -12.23
CA HIS A 22 0.82 -13.01 -12.88
C HIS A 22 1.06 -11.50 -12.94
N SER A 23 0.32 -10.81 -13.81
CA SER A 23 0.37 -9.35 -13.89
C SER A 23 -0.23 -8.71 -12.64
N PHE A 24 0.34 -7.60 -12.21
CA PHE A 24 -0.22 -6.75 -11.16
C PHE A 24 -1.17 -5.74 -11.82
N THR A 25 -2.44 -5.75 -11.41
CA THR A 25 -3.46 -4.85 -11.97
C THR A 25 -4.17 -4.11 -10.84
N PRO A 26 -3.89 -2.82 -10.60
CA PRO A 26 -4.44 -2.08 -9.46
C PRO A 26 -5.98 -1.97 -9.47
N ARG A 27 -6.59 -1.80 -10.65
CA ARG A 27 -8.04 -1.54 -10.77
C ARG A 27 -8.91 -2.69 -10.28
N PRO A 28 -8.68 -3.97 -10.67
CA PRO A 28 -9.40 -5.09 -10.08
C PRO A 28 -9.24 -5.18 -8.56
N TYR A 29 -8.07 -4.87 -8.01
CA TYR A 29 -7.86 -4.89 -6.57
C TYR A 29 -8.66 -3.80 -5.85
N ALA A 30 -8.80 -2.61 -6.44
CA ALA A 30 -9.67 -1.56 -5.93
C ALA A 30 -11.16 -1.97 -5.95
N GLU A 31 -11.61 -2.69 -6.97
CA GLU A 31 -12.97 -3.25 -7.03
C GLU A 31 -13.20 -4.29 -5.94
N GLN A 32 -12.25 -5.21 -5.75
CA GLN A 32 -12.33 -6.24 -4.71
C GLN A 32 -12.33 -5.61 -3.31
N HIS A 33 -11.51 -4.59 -3.09
CA HIS A 33 -11.47 -3.81 -1.85
C HIS A 33 -12.81 -3.14 -1.55
N ALA A 34 -13.40 -2.48 -2.55
CA ALA A 34 -14.74 -1.89 -2.41
C ALA A 34 -15.80 -2.97 -2.13
N ALA A 35 -15.76 -4.10 -2.84
CA ALA A 35 -16.71 -5.20 -2.62
C ALA A 35 -16.60 -5.77 -1.19
N GLN A 36 -15.38 -5.90 -0.65
CA GLN A 36 -15.14 -6.33 0.73
C GLN A 36 -15.74 -5.32 1.72
N LYS A 37 -15.45 -4.02 1.56
CA LYS A 37 -16.03 -2.96 2.40
C LYS A 37 -17.55 -2.97 2.37
N ALA A 38 -18.17 -3.12 1.19
CA ALA A 38 -19.62 -3.23 1.08
C ALA A 38 -20.17 -4.46 1.83
N ALA A 39 -19.48 -5.60 1.78
CA ALA A 39 -19.87 -6.81 2.51
C ALA A 39 -19.74 -6.66 4.03
N GLU A 40 -18.77 -5.87 4.49
CA GLU A 40 -18.56 -5.49 5.90
C GLU A 40 -19.52 -4.38 6.37
N GLY A 41 -20.34 -3.83 5.46
CA GLY A 41 -21.30 -2.76 5.74
C GLY A 41 -20.68 -1.35 5.75
N GLU A 42 -19.44 -1.21 5.29
CA GLU A 42 -18.75 0.07 5.18
C GLU A 42 -19.12 0.82 3.88
N PRO A 43 -19.10 2.16 3.91
CA PRO A 43 -19.30 2.97 2.72
C PRO A 43 -18.12 2.83 1.75
N ILE A 44 -18.39 2.36 0.54
CA ILE A 44 -17.38 2.13 -0.51
C ILE A 44 -16.95 3.41 -1.26
N GLY A 45 -17.66 4.52 -1.07
CA GLY A 45 -17.42 5.76 -1.81
C GLY A 45 -17.64 5.60 -3.32
N ASN A 46 -16.85 6.32 -4.13
CA ASN A 46 -16.90 6.26 -5.59
C ASN A 46 -15.88 5.24 -6.12
N LEU A 47 -16.37 4.18 -6.76
CA LEU A 47 -15.54 3.10 -7.29
C LEU A 47 -14.57 3.56 -8.40
N ASP A 48 -15.02 4.43 -9.30
CA ASP A 48 -14.15 4.96 -10.38
C ASP A 48 -13.02 5.80 -9.79
N HIS A 49 -13.29 6.53 -8.73
CA HIS A 49 -12.26 7.24 -7.97
C HIS A 49 -11.27 6.27 -7.31
N LEU A 50 -11.74 5.21 -6.64
CA LEU A 50 -10.85 4.21 -6.03
C LEU A 50 -9.91 3.55 -7.05
N LYS A 51 -10.41 3.24 -8.25
CA LYS A 51 -9.59 2.69 -9.34
C LYS A 51 -8.51 3.66 -9.80
N ALA A 52 -8.87 4.94 -9.98
CA ALA A 52 -7.92 5.97 -10.36
C ALA A 52 -6.83 6.15 -9.30
N VAL A 53 -7.23 6.19 -8.03
CA VAL A 53 -6.32 6.27 -6.88
C VAL A 53 -5.41 5.05 -6.79
N ALA A 54 -5.90 3.84 -7.09
CA ALA A 54 -5.06 2.64 -7.12
C ALA A 54 -3.97 2.70 -8.20
N ASP A 55 -4.30 3.20 -9.40
CA ASP A 55 -3.32 3.43 -10.48
C ASP A 55 -2.29 4.51 -10.08
N GLU A 56 -2.72 5.53 -9.33
CA GLU A 56 -1.82 6.57 -8.81
C GLU A 56 -0.87 6.03 -7.73
N TYR A 57 -1.38 5.19 -6.82
CA TYR A 57 -0.57 4.57 -5.78
C TYR A 57 0.44 3.58 -6.33
N GLU A 58 0.11 2.79 -7.35
CA GLU A 58 1.10 1.95 -8.03
C GLU A 58 2.31 2.79 -8.48
N LYS A 59 2.05 3.89 -9.21
CA LYS A 59 3.10 4.79 -9.70
C LYS A 59 3.87 5.44 -8.57
N LEU A 60 3.17 5.89 -7.53
CA LEU A 60 3.79 6.55 -6.39
C LEU A 60 4.70 5.59 -5.62
N LEU A 61 4.22 4.38 -5.31
CA LEU A 61 4.97 3.35 -4.61
C LEU A 61 6.20 2.93 -5.41
N LEU A 62 6.08 2.83 -6.73
CA LEU A 62 7.22 2.54 -7.62
C LEU A 62 8.21 3.69 -7.64
N GLN A 63 7.74 4.93 -7.84
CA GLN A 63 8.58 6.12 -7.91
C GLN A 63 9.35 6.38 -6.59
N ARG A 64 8.72 6.10 -5.45
CA ARG A 64 9.31 6.29 -4.11
C ARG A 64 10.05 5.04 -3.60
N GLY A 65 10.19 4.01 -4.42
CA GLY A 65 10.99 2.82 -4.10
C GLY A 65 10.41 1.91 -3.02
N TYR A 66 9.08 1.90 -2.82
CA TYR A 66 8.41 0.90 -1.99
C TYR A 66 8.24 -0.43 -2.74
N ILE A 67 8.06 -0.36 -4.06
CA ILE A 67 7.96 -1.52 -4.93
C ILE A 67 8.95 -1.37 -6.09
N GLU A 68 9.40 -2.48 -6.65
CA GLU A 68 10.27 -2.51 -7.81
C GLU A 68 9.88 -3.62 -8.79
N PRO A 69 10.22 -3.52 -10.09
CA PRO A 69 9.86 -4.53 -11.07
C PRO A 69 10.39 -5.91 -10.66
N ARG A 70 9.52 -6.93 -10.74
CA ARG A 70 9.90 -8.27 -10.33
C ARG A 70 10.95 -8.86 -11.27
N PRO A 71 12.07 -9.40 -10.74
CA PRO A 71 13.04 -10.12 -11.56
C PRO A 71 12.39 -11.28 -12.30
N GLN A 72 12.79 -11.52 -13.54
CA GLN A 72 12.22 -12.61 -14.35
C GLN A 72 12.45 -13.98 -13.69
N GLU A 73 13.58 -14.17 -13.01
CA GLU A 73 13.93 -15.38 -12.26
C GLU A 73 12.98 -15.66 -11.09
N GLU A 74 12.30 -14.64 -10.57
CA GLU A 74 11.33 -14.73 -9.48
C GLU A 74 9.87 -14.72 -9.98
N GLY A 75 9.65 -14.93 -11.28
CA GLY A 75 8.31 -14.91 -11.90
C GLY A 75 7.88 -13.52 -12.37
N GLY A 76 8.84 -12.68 -12.76
CA GLY A 76 8.59 -11.38 -13.39
C GLY A 76 7.87 -11.50 -14.74
N THR A 77 6.79 -10.74 -14.90
CA THR A 77 5.98 -10.66 -16.12
C THR A 77 6.18 -9.34 -16.88
N GLY A 78 7.06 -8.46 -16.37
CA GLY A 78 7.25 -7.09 -16.86
C GLY A 78 6.14 -6.12 -16.45
N THR A 79 5.10 -6.62 -15.78
CA THR A 79 3.93 -5.88 -15.29
C THR A 79 3.58 -6.25 -13.85
N ASN A 80 4.54 -6.83 -13.12
CA ASN A 80 4.41 -7.18 -11.71
C ASN A 80 5.67 -6.76 -10.93
N TYR A 81 5.52 -6.73 -9.61
CA TYR A 81 6.48 -6.08 -8.73
C TYR A 81 6.86 -6.97 -7.54
N VAL A 82 7.90 -6.57 -6.82
CA VAL A 82 8.28 -7.11 -5.51
C VAL A 82 8.34 -5.96 -4.52
N LEU A 83 8.10 -6.27 -3.24
CA LEU A 83 8.29 -5.30 -2.17
C LEU A 83 9.78 -5.06 -1.93
N THR A 84 10.20 -3.81 -1.90
CA THR A 84 11.53 -3.47 -1.41
C THR A 84 11.58 -3.62 0.12
N GLN A 85 12.74 -3.41 0.73
CA GLN A 85 12.86 -3.33 2.19
C GLN A 85 11.93 -2.25 2.79
N ARG A 86 11.76 -1.13 2.07
CA ARG A 86 10.87 -0.03 2.47
C ARG A 86 9.41 -0.43 2.32
N GLY A 87 9.02 -1.04 1.19
CA GLY A 87 7.67 -1.57 0.97
C GLY A 87 7.26 -2.60 2.02
N SER A 88 8.17 -3.52 2.34
CA SER A 88 7.94 -4.53 3.38
C SER A 88 7.76 -3.88 4.76
N SER A 89 8.56 -2.86 5.08
CA SER A 89 8.42 -2.13 6.34
C SER A 89 7.10 -1.36 6.42
N LEU A 90 6.66 -0.74 5.32
CA LEU A 90 5.36 -0.07 5.25
C LEU A 90 4.23 -1.07 5.44
N LEU A 91 4.24 -2.19 4.72
CA LEU A 91 3.23 -3.23 4.85
C LEU A 91 3.14 -3.74 6.29
N SER A 92 4.28 -4.02 6.95
CA SER A 92 4.28 -4.44 8.35
C SER A 92 3.69 -3.40 9.30
N LEU A 93 3.91 -2.10 9.07
CA LEU A 93 3.30 -1.03 9.89
C LEU A 93 1.78 -0.96 9.69
N LEU A 94 1.32 -1.13 8.46
CA LEU A 94 -0.12 -1.13 8.13
C LEU A 94 -0.83 -2.34 8.73
N ASP A 95 -0.25 -3.54 8.61
CA ASP A 95 -0.77 -4.81 9.11
C ASP A 95 -0.76 -4.88 10.66
N SER A 96 0.21 -4.21 11.29
CA SER A 96 0.30 -4.12 12.76
C SER A 96 -0.76 -3.20 13.39
N SER A 97 -1.53 -2.47 12.59
CA SER A 97 -2.62 -1.62 13.06
C SER A 97 -3.87 -2.46 13.34
N ILE A 98 -3.82 -3.22 14.43
CA ILE A 98 -4.94 -4.00 14.97
C ILE A 98 -5.97 -3.03 15.58
N PRO A 99 -7.29 -3.32 15.52
CA PRO A 99 -8.30 -2.49 16.20
C PRO A 99 -7.94 -2.23 17.67
N GLY A 100 -7.70 -0.96 18.03
CA GLY A 100 -7.26 -0.53 19.36
C GLY A 100 -5.79 -0.15 19.50
N ASN A 101 -4.97 -0.32 18.45
CA ASN A 101 -3.60 0.19 18.38
C ASN A 101 -3.38 0.98 17.06
N ASP A 102 -4.15 2.06 16.89
CA ASP A 102 -4.12 2.98 15.73
C ASP A 102 -2.80 3.75 15.55
N HIS A 103 -1.81 3.51 16.42
CA HIS A 103 -0.59 4.32 16.50
C HIS A 103 0.20 4.39 15.17
N PRO A 104 0.43 3.29 14.42
CA PRO A 104 1.25 3.36 13.21
C PRO A 104 0.59 4.17 12.09
N ARG A 105 -0.69 3.92 11.80
CA ARG A 105 -1.45 4.66 10.77
C ARG A 105 -1.65 6.11 11.16
N GLN A 106 -1.95 6.39 12.43
CA GLN A 106 -2.13 7.76 12.91
C GLN A 106 -0.82 8.57 12.81
N VAL A 107 0.32 8.00 13.20
CA VAL A 107 1.61 8.70 13.09
C VAL A 107 1.97 8.98 11.62
N LEU A 108 1.60 8.09 10.69
CA LEU A 108 1.72 8.35 9.25
C LEU A 108 0.78 9.48 8.81
N ASP A 109 -0.49 9.48 9.21
CA ASP A 109 -1.46 10.54 8.86
C ASP A 109 -1.09 11.92 9.41
N GLU A 110 -0.36 11.96 10.52
CA GLU A 110 0.15 13.21 11.10
C GLU A 110 1.27 13.86 10.24
N GLN A 111 1.84 13.13 9.28
CA GLN A 111 2.87 13.65 8.40
C GLN A 111 2.30 14.49 7.24
N ALA A 112 3.12 15.39 6.69
CA ALA A 112 2.74 16.16 5.51
C ALA A 112 2.65 15.28 4.25
N ASP A 113 3.66 14.41 4.05
CA ASP A 113 3.74 13.36 3.03
C ASP A 113 4.37 12.11 3.65
N ALA A 114 3.53 11.18 4.10
CA ALA A 114 3.94 9.96 4.77
C ALA A 114 4.62 8.93 3.85
N LEU A 115 4.47 9.07 2.53
CA LEU A 115 5.12 8.21 1.53
C LEU A 115 6.38 8.86 0.93
N ASP A 116 6.74 10.07 1.39
CA ASP A 116 8.04 10.62 1.10
C ASP A 116 9.12 9.77 1.78
N GLU A 117 10.17 9.43 1.03
CA GLU A 117 11.23 8.52 1.47
C GLU A 117 11.88 8.96 2.78
N SER A 118 12.18 10.25 2.89
CA SER A 118 12.86 10.80 4.07
C SER A 118 11.93 10.86 5.29
N THR A 119 10.66 11.16 5.05
CA THR A 119 9.63 11.22 6.08
C THR A 119 9.33 9.82 6.61
N PHE A 120 9.11 8.87 5.70
CA PHE A 120 8.82 7.49 6.05
C PHE A 120 9.97 6.82 6.80
N ASP A 121 11.22 6.96 6.32
CA ASP A 121 12.37 6.33 6.96
C ASP A 121 12.57 6.84 8.40
N LYS A 122 12.23 8.10 8.67
CA LYS A 122 12.19 8.67 10.03
C LYS A 122 11.07 8.05 10.87
N VAL A 123 9.83 8.06 10.38
CA VAL A 123 8.65 7.51 11.10
C VAL A 123 8.84 6.03 11.39
N ALA A 124 9.29 5.25 10.40
CA ALA A 124 9.54 3.82 10.54
C ALA A 124 10.66 3.51 11.55
N SER A 125 11.64 4.41 11.70
CA SER A 125 12.68 4.28 12.73
C SER A 125 12.13 4.54 14.13
N GLU A 126 11.27 5.55 14.30
CA GLU A 126 10.61 5.87 15.58
C GLU A 126 9.63 4.77 16.00
N ALA A 127 8.84 4.25 15.07
CA ALA A 127 7.88 3.17 15.31
C ALA A 127 8.54 1.82 15.69
N LYS A 128 9.78 1.56 15.24
CA LYS A 128 10.54 0.35 15.62
C LYS A 128 11.13 0.39 17.02
N ILE A 129 11.16 1.57 17.66
CA ILE A 129 11.73 1.79 19.00
C ILE A 129 10.64 1.73 20.09
N ALA A 130 9.36 1.78 19.71
CA ALA A 130 8.20 1.83 20.60
C ALA A 130 7.73 0.45 21.09
#